data_AF-A0AAW2U5P3-F1
#
_entry.id   AF-A0AAW2U5P3-F1
#
_cell.length_a   1.000
_cell.length_b   1.000
_cell.length_c   1.000
_cell.angle_alpha   90.00
_cell.angle_beta   90.00
_cell.angle_gamma   90.00
#
_symmetry.space_group_name_H-M   'P 1'
#
loop_
_entity.id
_entity.type
_entity.pdbx_description
1 polymer ?
#
loop_
_entity_poly.entity_id
_entity_poly.type
_entity_poly.pdbx_seq_one_letter_code
_entity_poly.pdbx_strand_id
1 'polypeptide(L)'
;MDEEGRTHTSKEDVVNEFVSFYRRLLGGERRREFIDLRYLRPWVRHVITQEEASALIQPVSREEIKLAFFDIEEDKAPGPDGYSSGFYKAAWPIIGEEITNAILEFFHYRPFVEASELRY
;
A
#
# COMPACT_ATOMS: atom_id res chain seq x y z
N MET A 1 5.57 21.26 16.60
CA MET A 1 6.79 21.32 17.42
C MET A 1 7.93 21.07 16.44
N ASP A 2 8.92 21.96 16.36
CA ASP A 2 10.08 21.78 15.46
C ASP A 2 11.13 20.84 16.05
N GLU A 3 12.22 20.62 15.32
CA GLU A 3 13.33 19.73 15.73
C GLU A 3 14.05 20.21 16.99
N GLU A 4 13.93 21.50 17.32
CA GLU A 4 14.46 22.09 18.56
C GLU A 4 13.46 22.08 19.72
N GLY A 5 12.30 21.44 19.55
CA GLY A 5 11.27 21.33 20.59
C GLY A 5 10.44 22.60 20.78
N ARG A 6 10.49 23.55 19.85
CA ARG A 6 9.72 24.82 19.93
C ARG A 6 8.33 24.63 19.36
N THR A 7 7.36 25.25 20.01
CA THR A 7 5.96 25.22 19.58
C THR A 7 5.67 26.43 18.70
N HIS A 8 5.40 26.16 17.42
CA HIS A 8 4.92 27.15 16.45
C HIS A 8 3.41 27.33 16.58
N THR A 9 2.95 28.57 16.74
CA THR A 9 1.52 28.90 16.88
C THR A 9 1.00 29.78 15.74
N SER A 10 1.89 30.35 14.91
CA SER A 10 1.52 31.11 13.73
C SER A 10 1.21 30.17 12.55
N LYS A 11 0.27 30.54 11.68
CA LYS A 11 -0.11 29.71 10.52
C LYS A 11 1.06 29.49 9.57
N GLU A 12 1.88 30.51 9.34
CA GLU A 12 3.02 30.45 8.42
C GLU A 12 4.11 29.51 8.95
N ASP A 13 4.43 29.60 10.24
CA ASP A 13 5.44 28.75 10.86
C ASP A 13 4.98 27.28 10.93
N VAL A 14 3.70 27.04 11.18
CA VAL A 14 3.13 25.68 11.16
C VAL A 14 3.21 25.07 9.76
N VAL A 15 2.89 25.84 8.71
CA VAL A 15 2.99 25.38 7.32
C VAL A 15 4.44 25.10 6.94
N ASN A 16 5.35 26.02 7.28
CA ASN A 16 6.77 25.86 7.00
C ASN A 16 7.34 24.61 7.68
N GLU A 17 7.01 24.39 8.95
CA GLU A 17 7.46 23.19 9.67
C GLU A 17 6.87 21.91 9.06
N PHE A 18 5.58 21.92 8.70
CA PHE A 18 4.93 20.78 8.05
C PHE A 18 5.63 20.40 6.73
N VAL A 19 5.91 21.38 5.88
CA VAL A 19 6.62 21.18 4.61
C VAL A 19 8.04 20.69 4.86
N SER A 20 8.75 21.29 5.82
CA SER A 20 10.12 20.94 6.20
C SER A 20 10.21 19.48 6.66
N PHE A 21 9.30 19.07 7.55
CA PHE A 21 9.18 17.71 8.05
C PHE A 21 8.98 16.69 6.93
N TYR A 22 7.97 16.88 6.06
CA TYR A 22 7.67 15.91 5.01
C TYR A 22 8.71 15.91 3.89
N ARG A 23 9.37 17.04 3.61
CA ARG A 23 10.53 17.07 2.70
C ARG A 23 11.70 16.23 3.23
N ARG A 24 11.97 16.26 4.53
CA ARG A 24 13.00 15.39 5.12
C ARG A 24 12.57 13.92 5.11
N LEU A 25 11.33 13.66 5.53
CA LEU A 25 10.77 12.30 5.64
C LEU A 25 10.71 11.58 4.27
N LEU A 26 10.31 12.30 3.23
CA LEU A 26 10.03 11.73 1.90
C LEU A 26 11.08 12.07 0.84
N GLY A 27 11.81 13.16 1.01
CA GLY A 27 12.76 13.69 0.02
C GLY A 27 14.23 13.32 0.26
N GLY A 28 14.55 12.59 1.33
CA GLY A 28 15.89 12.05 1.53
C GLY A 28 16.19 10.93 0.53
N GLU A 29 17.43 10.84 0.07
CA GLU A 29 17.96 9.58 -0.46
C GLU A 29 17.92 8.56 0.68
N ARG A 30 16.84 7.76 0.74
CA ARG A 30 16.84 6.57 1.60
C ARG A 30 18.05 5.78 1.18
N ARG A 31 19.06 5.73 2.05
CA ARG A 31 20.22 4.89 1.87
C ARG A 31 19.65 3.50 1.63
N ARG A 32 19.73 3.01 0.39
CA ARG A 32 19.47 1.62 0.06
C ARG A 32 20.64 0.86 0.66
N GLU A 33 20.64 0.73 1.98
CA GLU A 33 21.57 -0.17 2.64
C GLU A 33 21.23 -1.55 2.09
N PHE A 34 22.18 -2.12 1.36
CA PHE A 34 22.02 -3.45 0.83
C PHE A 34 21.93 -4.36 2.04
N ILE A 35 20.72 -4.80 2.37
CA ILE A 35 20.53 -5.82 3.39
C ILE A 35 21.09 -7.10 2.78
N ASP A 36 22.29 -7.46 3.23
CA ASP A 36 22.83 -8.76 2.90
C ASP A 36 21.96 -9.83 3.58
N LEU A 37 21.16 -10.51 2.76
CA LEU A 37 20.22 -11.53 3.19
C LEU A 37 20.91 -12.68 3.98
N ARG A 38 22.24 -12.81 3.91
CA ARG A 38 23.01 -13.74 4.74
C ARG A 38 22.87 -13.44 6.24
N TYR A 39 22.70 -12.18 6.65
CA TYR A 39 22.46 -11.81 8.05
C TYR A 39 21.07 -12.22 8.54
N LEU A 40 20.11 -12.38 7.63
CA LEU A 40 18.77 -12.83 7.94
C LEU A 40 18.67 -14.36 8.01
N ARG A 41 19.61 -15.12 7.41
CA ARG A 41 19.58 -16.59 7.38
C ARG A 41 19.36 -17.28 8.73
N PRO A 42 19.93 -16.83 9.86
CA PRO A 42 19.64 -17.43 11.16
C PRO A 42 18.19 -17.22 11.63
N TRP A 43 17.54 -16.16 11.14
CA TRP A 43 16.20 -15.70 11.53
C TRP A 43 15.11 -16.13 10.54
N VAL A 44 15.47 -16.41 9.29
CA VAL A 44 14.60 -17.01 8.26
C VAL A 44 14.55 -18.52 8.47
N ARG A 45 13.91 -18.93 9.58
CA ARG A 45 13.69 -20.35 9.91
C ARG A 45 12.48 -20.95 9.19
N HIS A 46 11.67 -20.12 8.55
CA HIS A 46 10.49 -20.53 7.81
C HIS A 46 10.71 -20.25 6.33
N VAL A 47 11.19 -21.28 5.63
CA VAL A 47 11.15 -21.31 4.17
C VAL A 47 9.78 -21.84 3.82
N ILE A 48 9.01 -21.07 3.06
CA ILE A 48 7.68 -21.49 2.60
C ILE A 48 7.77 -22.82 1.86
N THR A 49 6.78 -23.69 2.04
CA THR A 49 6.73 -24.94 1.29
C THR A 49 6.43 -24.67 -0.18
N GLN A 50 6.63 -25.68 -1.04
CA GLN A 50 6.30 -25.56 -2.45
C GLN A 50 4.80 -25.30 -2.66
N GLU A 51 3.97 -25.88 -1.79
CA GLU A 51 2.51 -25.70 -1.79
C GLU A 51 2.15 -24.26 -1.43
N GLU A 52 2.76 -23.68 -0.39
CA GLU A 52 2.57 -22.28 -0.01
C GLU A 52 3.05 -21.32 -1.10
N ALA A 53 4.22 -21.59 -1.69
CA ALA A 53 4.72 -20.82 -2.82
C ALA A 53 3.76 -20.86 -4.01
N SER A 54 3.19 -22.04 -4.29
CA SER A 54 2.20 -22.22 -5.36
C SER A 54 0.87 -21.51 -5.05
N ALA A 55 0.47 -21.46 -3.78
CA ALA A 55 -0.72 -20.73 -3.33
C ALA A 55 -0.57 -19.22 -3.51
N LEU A 56 0.61 -18.67 -3.20
CA LEU A 56 0.90 -17.23 -3.30
C LEU A 56 0.89 -16.67 -4.73
N ILE A 57 1.05 -17.55 -5.74
CA ILE A 57 1.05 -17.16 -7.16
C ILE A 57 -0.28 -17.46 -7.86
N GLN A 58 -1.31 -17.91 -7.13
CA GLN A 58 -2.60 -18.18 -7.75
C GLN A 58 -3.28 -16.89 -8.24
N PRO A 59 -4.08 -16.98 -9.32
CA PRO A 59 -4.90 -15.85 -9.75
C PRO A 59 -5.86 -15.40 -8.65
N VAL A 60 -6.02 -14.09 -8.50
CA VAL A 60 -6.96 -13.50 -7.56
C VAL A 60 -8.39 -13.92 -7.92
N SER A 61 -9.15 -14.36 -6.92
CA SER A 61 -10.56 -14.76 -7.06
C SER A 61 -11.53 -13.60 -6.79
N ARG A 62 -12.77 -13.75 -7.27
CA ARG A 62 -13.85 -12.78 -7.02
C ARG A 62 -14.18 -12.68 -5.53
N GLU A 63 -14.11 -13.81 -4.85
CA GLU A 63 -14.36 -13.94 -3.42
C GLU A 63 -13.30 -13.19 -2.61
N GLU A 64 -12.01 -13.35 -2.95
CA GLU A 64 -10.92 -12.59 -2.32
C GLU A 64 -11.07 -11.10 -2.54
N ILE A 65 -11.44 -10.67 -3.76
CA ILE A 65 -11.69 -9.26 -4.07
C ILE A 65 -12.79 -8.71 -3.17
N LYS A 66 -13.92 -9.42 -3.07
CA LYS A 66 -15.04 -8.98 -2.23
C LYS A 66 -14.65 -8.95 -0.76
N LEU A 67 -13.98 -9.97 -0.25
CA LEU A 67 -13.53 -10.01 1.15
C LEU A 67 -12.60 -8.84 1.46
N ALA A 68 -11.56 -8.64 0.65
CA ALA A 68 -10.63 -7.53 0.82
C ALA A 68 -11.32 -6.16 0.73
N PHE A 69 -12.28 -6.00 -0.19
CA PHE A 69 -13.03 -4.76 -0.33
C PHE A 69 -13.88 -4.45 0.91
N PHE A 70 -14.52 -5.47 1.47
CA PHE A 70 -15.37 -5.33 2.66
C PHE A 70 -14.58 -5.23 3.97
N ASP A 71 -13.31 -5.60 3.98
CA ASP A 71 -12.39 -5.45 5.13
C ASP A 71 -12.00 -3.98 5.39
N ILE A 72 -12.11 -3.11 4.38
CA ILE A 72 -11.77 -1.68 4.51
C ILE A 72 -12.73 -0.99 5.49
N GLU A 73 -12.25 -0.46 6.62
CA GLU A 73 -13.10 0.26 7.59
C GLU A 73 -13.90 1.40 6.92
N GLU A 74 -15.17 1.58 7.31
CA GLU A 74 -16.11 2.52 6.67
C GLU A 74 -15.82 3.99 6.95
N ASP A 75 -15.13 4.25 8.06
CA ASP A 75 -14.75 5.56 8.56
C ASP A 75 -13.39 6.04 8.00
N LYS A 76 -12.80 5.29 7.06
CA LYS A 76 -11.62 5.76 6.33
C LYS A 76 -11.95 7.04 5.57
N ALA A 77 -10.97 7.95 5.59
CA ALA A 77 -11.08 9.24 4.92
C ALA A 77 -11.46 9.04 3.44
N PRO A 78 -12.40 9.85 2.92
CA PRO A 78 -12.84 9.74 1.54
C PRO A 78 -11.71 10.02 0.56
N GLY A 79 -11.84 9.48 -0.64
CA GLY A 79 -10.97 9.85 -1.75
C GLY A 79 -11.17 11.32 -2.18
N PRO A 80 -10.43 11.79 -3.19
CA PRO A 80 -10.64 13.10 -3.79
C PRO A 80 -12.07 13.33 -4.33
N ASP A 81 -12.84 12.25 -4.52
CA ASP A 81 -14.24 12.25 -4.92
C ASP A 81 -15.24 12.54 -3.77
N GLY A 82 -14.77 12.52 -2.52
CA GLY A 82 -15.61 12.78 -1.34
C GLY A 82 -16.42 11.57 -0.85
N TYR A 83 -16.26 10.38 -1.43
CA TYR A 83 -16.96 9.17 -1.00
C TYR A 83 -16.05 8.27 -0.13
N SER A 84 -16.57 7.78 0.99
CA SER A 84 -15.86 6.79 1.82
C SER A 84 -16.06 5.37 1.29
N SER A 85 -15.27 4.43 1.79
CA SER A 85 -15.45 2.99 1.54
C SER A 85 -16.88 2.51 1.84
N GLY A 86 -17.53 3.07 2.88
CA GLY A 86 -18.92 2.77 3.24
C GLY A 86 -19.92 3.04 2.11
N PHE A 87 -19.75 4.11 1.34
CA PHE A 87 -20.58 4.40 0.17
C PHE A 87 -20.49 3.27 -0.87
N TYR A 88 -19.27 2.85 -1.21
CA TYR A 88 -19.07 1.81 -2.22
C TYR A 88 -19.52 0.43 -1.74
N LYS A 89 -19.38 0.12 -0.44
CA LYS A 89 -19.95 -1.11 0.14
C LYS A 89 -21.48 -1.11 0.04
N ALA A 90 -22.13 0.02 0.34
CA ALA A 90 -23.58 0.15 0.21
C ALA A 90 -24.04 0.05 -1.26
N ALA A 91 -23.26 0.58 -2.20
CA ALA A 91 -23.51 0.51 -3.63
C ALA A 91 -23.12 -0.84 -4.28
N TRP A 92 -22.49 -1.76 -3.53
CA TRP A 92 -21.98 -3.04 -4.06
C TRP A 92 -22.98 -3.84 -4.90
N PRO A 93 -24.30 -3.92 -4.58
CA PRO A 93 -25.27 -4.61 -5.43
C PRO A 93 -25.43 -4.02 -6.84
N ILE A 94 -24.98 -2.77 -7.05
CA ILE A 94 -25.10 -2.04 -8.31
C ILE A 94 -23.78 -2.04 -9.07
N ILE A 95 -22.65 -1.77 -8.38
CA ILE A 95 -21.34 -1.54 -9.03
C ILE A 95 -20.31 -2.65 -8.75
N GLY A 96 -20.65 -3.62 -7.90
CA GLY A 96 -19.69 -4.61 -7.41
C GLY A 96 -19.17 -5.53 -8.51
N GLU A 97 -19.98 -5.79 -9.54
CA GLU A 97 -19.56 -6.61 -10.68
C GLU A 97 -18.51 -5.90 -11.53
N GLU A 98 -18.73 -4.63 -11.86
CA GLU A 98 -17.81 -3.79 -12.63
C GLU A 98 -16.49 -3.59 -11.87
N ILE A 99 -16.55 -3.30 -10.56
CA ILE A 99 -15.36 -3.21 -9.71
C ILE A 99 -14.59 -4.52 -9.72
N THR A 100 -15.28 -5.66 -9.53
CA THR A 100 -14.63 -6.98 -9.53
C THR A 100 -13.95 -7.26 -10.87
N ASN A 101 -14.63 -7.00 -11.98
CA ASN A 101 -14.09 -7.23 -13.31
C ASN A 101 -12.88 -6.33 -13.59
N ALA A 102 -12.93 -5.05 -13.20
CA ALA A 102 -11.81 -4.12 -13.35
C ALA A 102 -10.57 -4.57 -12.54
N ILE A 103 -10.77 -5.10 -11.34
CA ILE A 103 -9.67 -5.61 -10.51
C ILE A 103 -9.08 -6.89 -11.11
N LEU A 104 -9.92 -7.83 -11.56
CA LEU A 104 -9.45 -9.03 -12.26
C LEU A 104 -8.67 -8.68 -13.54
N GLU A 105 -9.18 -7.71 -14.31
CA GLU A 105 -8.52 -7.19 -15.51
C GLU A 105 -7.14 -6.61 -15.17
N PHE A 106 -7.05 -5.81 -14.11
CA PHE A 106 -5.79 -5.26 -13.63
C PHE A 106 -4.77 -6.37 -13.31
N PHE A 107 -5.14 -7.39 -12.55
CA PHE A 107 -4.24 -8.50 -12.21
C PHE A 107 -3.90 -9.40 -13.41
N HIS A 108 -4.78 -9.48 -14.41
CA HIS A 108 -4.55 -10.27 -15.62
C HIS A 108 -3.57 -9.57 -16.61
N TYR A 109 -3.70 -8.26 -16.81
CA TYR A 109 -2.89 -7.51 -17.78
C TYR A 109 -1.69 -6.77 -17.18
N ARG A 110 -1.66 -6.60 -15.85
CA ARG A 110 -0.51 -6.10 -15.10
C ARG A 110 -0.04 -7.17 -14.10
N PRO A 111 0.45 -8.34 -14.56
CA PRO A 111 1.31 -9.11 -13.69
C PRO A 111 2.44 -8.16 -13.29
N PHE A 112 2.70 -8.04 -11.98
CA PHE A 112 3.79 -7.22 -11.45
C PHE A 112 4.99 -7.36 -12.39
N VAL A 113 5.40 -6.23 -12.98
CA VAL A 113 6.45 -6.18 -14.01
C VAL A 113 7.59 -7.07 -13.54
N GLU A 114 7.96 -8.06 -14.37
CA GLU A 114 9.00 -9.02 -14.02
C GLU A 114 10.21 -8.28 -13.46
N ALA A 115 10.77 -8.82 -12.38
CA ALA A 115 12.00 -8.35 -11.75
C ALA A 115 13.25 -8.42 -12.68
N SER A 116 13.06 -8.58 -13.99
CA SER A 116 14.09 -8.61 -15.04
C SER A 116 14.54 -7.22 -15.51
N GLU A 117 13.84 -6.13 -15.14
CA GLU A 117 14.28 -4.76 -15.47
C GLU A 117 15.16 -4.07 -14.42
N LEU A 118 15.47 -4.72 -13.29
CA LEU A 118 16.54 -4.24 -12.40
C LEU A 118 17.89 -4.74 -12.90
N ARG A 119 18.39 -4.12 -13.97
CA ARG A 119 19.83 -4.14 -14.25
C ARG A 119 20.55 -3.47 -13.08
N TYR A 120 21.48 -4.23 -12.49
CA TYR A 120 22.45 -3.78 -11.50
C TYR A 120 23.20 -2.52 -11.94
#